data_AF-A0A4Q3B8V0-F1
#
_entry.id   AF-A0A4Q3B8V0-F1
#
_cell.length_a   1.000
_cell.length_b   1.000
_cell.length_c   1.000
_cell.angle_alpha   90.00
_cell.angle_beta   90.00
_cell.angle_gamma   90.00
#
_symmetry.space_group_name_H-M   'P 1'
#
loop_
_entity.id
_entity.type
_entity.pdbx_description
1 polymer ?
#
loop_
_entity_poly.entity_id
_entity_poly.type
_entity_poly.pdbx_seq_one_letter_code
_entity_poly.pdbx_strand_id
1 'polypeptide(L)' 'VFEIAFEGISESPRHKSGIALRFPRILRWRKDKKASEANTINDLKDWLKIHKA' A
#
# COMPACT_ATOMS: atom_id res chain seq x y z
N VAL A 1 -4.74 12.65 -1.35
CA VAL A 1 -4.16 11.29 -1.17
C VAL A 1 -3.54 11.20 0.21
N PHE A 2 -3.53 10.06 0.89
CA PHE A 2 -2.80 9.92 2.16
C PHE A 2 -1.51 9.14 1.94
N GLU A 3 -0.46 9.57 2.64
CA GLU A 3 0.78 8.81 2.76
C GLU A 3 0.64 7.88 3.96
N ILE A 4 0.82 6.58 3.71
CA ILE A 4 0.63 5.53 4.70
C ILE A 4 1.97 4.86 4.97
N ALA A 5 2.37 4.82 6.24
CA ALA A 5 3.47 3.99 6.71
C ALA A 5 2.92 2.64 7.20
N PHE A 6 3.65 1.55 7.00
CA PHE A 6 3.26 0.22 7.45
C PHE A 6 4.51 -0.63 7.75
N GLU A 7 4.35 -1.73 8.49
CA GLU A 7 5.46 -2.59 8.93
C GLU A 7 5.63 -3.84 8.08
N GLY A 8 4.62 -4.21 7.30
CA GLY A 8 4.71 -5.35 6.41
C GLY A 8 3.57 -5.38 5.40
N ILE A 9 3.74 -6.22 4.39
CA ILE A 9 2.78 -6.43 3.31
C ILE A 9 2.53 -7.94 3.16
N SER A 10 1.29 -8.33 2.90
CA SER A 10 0.92 -9.74 2.78
C SER A 10 -0.21 -9.93 1.79
N GLU A 11 -0.33 -11.13 1.23
CA GLU A 11 -1.49 -11.52 0.42
C GLU A 11 -2.72 -11.65 1.31
N SER A 12 -3.87 -11.24 0.79
CA SER A 12 -5.14 -11.29 1.52
C SER A 12 -6.30 -11.67 0.61
N PRO A 13 -7.02 -12.77 0.89
CA PRO A 13 -8.23 -13.13 0.14
C PRO A 13 -9.44 -12.26 0.53
N ARG A 14 -9.35 -11.50 1.64
CA ARG A 14 -10.45 -10.69 2.17
C ARG A 14 -10.63 -9.37 1.42
N HIS A 15 -9.55 -8.80 0.89
CA HIS A 15 -9.57 -7.50 0.23
C HIS A 15 -9.60 -7.66 -1.29
N LYS A 16 -10.39 -6.85 -1.98
CA LYS A 16 -10.48 -6.85 -3.46
C LYS A 16 -9.14 -6.61 -4.15
N SER A 17 -8.20 -5.92 -3.49
CA SER A 17 -6.84 -5.70 -3.97
C SER A 17 -5.97 -6.97 -3.95
N GLY A 18 -6.37 -8.00 -3.20
CA GLY A 18 -5.56 -9.20 -2.93
C GLY A 18 -4.42 -8.98 -1.93
N ILE A 19 -4.33 -7.79 -1.31
CA ILE A 19 -3.19 -7.38 -0.48
C ILE A 19 -3.68 -6.73 0.82
N ALA A 20 -3.01 -7.05 1.93
CA ALA A 20 -3.15 -6.38 3.22
C ALA A 20 -1.83 -5.74 3.68
N LEU A 21 -1.94 -4.61 4.38
CA LEU A 21 -0.83 -3.94 5.05
C LEU A 21 -0.88 -4.24 6.56
N ARG A 22 0.28 -4.51 7.16
CA ARG A 22 0.42 -4.76 8.59
C ARG A 22 0.71 -3.45 9.34
N PHE A 23 -0.10 -3.16 10.35
CA PHE A 23 -0.04 -1.92 11.15
C PHE A 23 0.04 -0.63 10.31
N PRO A 24 -0.89 -0.39 9.37
CA PRO A 24 -0.89 0.83 8.58
C PRO A 24 -1.23 2.05 9.44
N ARG A 25 -0.46 3.13 9.26
CA ARG A 25 -0.60 4.40 9.98
C ARG A 25 -0.59 5.56 9.00
N ILE A 26 -1.47 6.55 9.19
CA ILE A 26 -1.48 7.77 8.39
C ILE A 26 -0.25 8.59 8.80
N LEU A 27 0.68 8.78 7.86
CA LEU A 27 1.84 9.63 8.09
C LEU A 27 1.50 11.09 7.84
N ARG A 28 0.90 11.39 6.68
CA ARG A 28 0.44 12.75 6.33
C ARG A 28 -0.60 12.76 5.23
N TRP A 29 -1.35 13.85 5.16
CA TRP A 29 -2.22 14.14 4.03
C TRP A 29 -1.42 14.81 2.89
N ARG A 30 -1.32 14.13 1.75
CA ARG A 30 -0.81 14.67 0.49
C ARG A 30 -1.90 15.47 -0.21
N LYS A 31 -1.91 16.78 0.05
CA LYS A 31 -2.74 17.77 -0.67
C LYS A 31 -2.10 18.21 -1.99
N ASP A 32 -0.80 17.97 -2.13
CA ASP A 32 0.00 18.22 -3.33
C ASP A 32 -0.26 17.20 -4.45
N LYS A 33 -0.84 16.03 -4.12
CA LYS A 33 -1.11 14.95 -5.06
C LYS A 33 -2.61 14.75 -5.32
N LYS A 34 -2.96 14.58 -6.60
CA LYS A 34 -4.27 14.14 -7.07
C LYS A 34 -4.46 12.64 -6.83
N ALA A 35 -5.71 12.18 -6.83
CA ALA A 35 -6.05 10.78 -6.62
C ALA A 35 -5.39 9.83 -7.65
N SER A 36 -5.24 10.28 -8.90
CA SER A 36 -4.59 9.54 -9.98
C SER A 36 -3.07 9.34 -9.80
N GLU A 37 -2.45 10.08 -8.88
CA GLU A 37 -1.01 10.01 -8.60
C GLU A 37 -0.68 9.17 -7.35
N ALA A 38 -1.71 8.54 -6.76
CA ALA A 38 -1.53 7.54 -5.71
C ALA A 38 -0.85 6.28 -6.28
N ASN A 39 -0.16 5.55 -5.41
CA ASN A 39 0.43 4.27 -5.78
C ASN A 39 -0.61 3.29 -6.31
N THR A 40 -0.18 2.45 -7.25
CA THR A 40 -1.03 1.46 -7.89
C THR A 40 -0.97 0.12 -7.15
N ILE A 41 -1.94 -0.77 -7.43
CA ILE A 41 -1.90 -2.13 -6.89
C ILE A 41 -0.67 -2.90 -7.43
N ASN A 42 -0.18 -2.57 -8.62
CA ASN A 42 1.01 -3.21 -9.18
C ASN A 42 2.26 -2.86 -8.36
N ASP A 43 2.40 -1.60 -7.93
CA ASP A 43 3.50 -1.18 -7.04
C ASP A 43 3.53 -2.05 -5.77
N LEU A 44 2.36 -2.28 -5.17
CA LEU A 44 2.23 -3.11 -3.97
C LEU A 44 2.57 -4.58 -4.24
N LYS A 45 2.23 -5.12 -5.41
CA LYS A 45 2.60 -6.50 -5.79
C LYS A 45 4.11 -6.65 -5.95
N ASP A 46 4.78 -5.64 -6.50
CA ASP A 46 6.23 -5.69 -6.64
C ASP A 46 6.93 -5.58 -5.29
N TRP A 47 6.42 -4.76 -4.37
CA TRP A 47 6.91 -4.74 -2.99
C TRP A 47 6.70 -6.06 -2.26
N LEU A 48 5.56 -6.71 -2.48
CA LEU A 48 5.26 -8.03 -1.91
C LEU A 48 6.21 -9.12 -2.41
N LYS A 49 6.63 -9.08 -3.68
CA LYS A 49 7.64 -10.01 -4.21
C LYS A 49 8.99 -9.84 -3.52
N ILE A 50 9.42 -8.59 -3.30
CA ILE A 50 10.70 -8.28 -2.64
C ILE A 50 10.71 -8.80 -1.19
N HIS A 51 9.59 -8.70 -0.47
CA HIS A 51 9.50 -9.11 0.94
C HIS A 51 9.22 -10.61 1.14
N LYS A 52 8.99 -11.37 0.05
CA LYS A 52 8.84 -12.83 0.09
C LYS A 52 10.17 -13.58 -0.13
N ALA A 53 11.24 -12.88 -0.53
CA ALA A 53 12.60 -13.42 -0.67
C ALA A 53 13.36 -13.31 0.65
#